data_AF-A0A7X8YHL1-F1
#
_entry.id   AF-A0A7X8YHL1-F1
#
_cell.length_a   1.000
_cell.length_b   1.000
_cell.length_c   1.000
_cell.angle_alpha   90.00
_cell.angle_beta   90.00
_cell.angle_gamma   90.00
#
_symmetry.space_group_name_H-M   'P 1'
#
loop_
_entity.id
_entity.type
_entity.pdbx_description
1 polymer ?
#
loop_
_entity_poly.entity_id
_entity_poly.type
_entity_poly.pdbx_seq_one_letter_code
_entity_poly.pdbx_strand_id
1 'polypeptide(L)'
;MSVLPNDTFLGRLKFFEIYDDFFGPKFFSVKDELDRLYLVYWSGDYNDGTETKWIYMPVSQKILDELLREEYSVHKAFSESKQLLLVSTFIKKDAGKTTIELLNVDERKNVNFPPKDFSIELDEIQSIAPESSWDFNLRIAKRDNKSSPSDNVVAKVLGAFGDIIKLLMKDGKNKNPSIYPYSAKYGSFDVKLGSSNQERAAVAIELLNSILSDKDSIEKKLEELEVDPFRLKDLLDIVNLDKLELTLKSKTSDTLKKPIKISSASLLPIIQKLERNVKNYVDSSKVPQANCLDRVIDIVIHRVDGGELQHELINGITSQRQVAYHTNAAQCLGLLSSSNTVTIAGRVLAQKNNRTAQYQYLAERFESSDFGWAWMKWAGVTSIRDLEPESAEQFVKERVRGLKRTSVARRASSLSSWASILREYSRQYDDGENL
;
A
#
# COMPACT_ATOMS: atom_id res chain seq x y z
N MET A 1 -9.49 6.80 40.89
CA MET A 1 -10.55 5.81 40.56
C MET A 1 -10.13 5.09 39.30
N SER A 2 -10.20 3.75 39.24
CA SER A 2 -10.05 3.07 37.96
C SER A 2 -11.35 3.27 37.18
N VAL A 3 -11.27 3.92 36.01
CA VAL A 3 -12.43 4.13 35.12
C VAL A 3 -13.04 2.80 34.67
N LEU A 4 -12.20 1.76 34.58
CA LEU A 4 -12.63 0.42 34.25
C LEU A 4 -12.99 -0.38 35.50
N PRO A 5 -14.12 -1.10 35.50
CA PRO A 5 -14.48 -1.99 36.60
C PRO A 5 -13.52 -3.19 36.65
N ASN A 6 -13.12 -3.58 37.87
CA ASN A 6 -12.33 -4.79 38.13
C ASN A 6 -13.22 -5.86 38.79
N ASP A 7 -12.83 -7.13 38.67
CA ASP A 7 -13.49 -8.26 39.34
C ASP A 7 -14.98 -8.42 38.99
N THR A 8 -15.35 -8.18 37.73
CA THR A 8 -16.73 -8.33 37.23
C THR A 8 -16.82 -9.43 36.18
N PHE A 9 -18.05 -9.83 35.78
CA PHE A 9 -18.24 -10.85 34.73
C PHE A 9 -17.75 -10.41 33.34
N LEU A 10 -17.46 -9.12 33.15
CA LEU A 10 -16.82 -8.59 31.94
C LEU A 10 -15.32 -8.92 31.87
N GLY A 11 -14.77 -9.54 32.93
CA GLY A 11 -13.35 -9.87 33.01
C GLY A 11 -12.46 -8.64 33.11
N ARG A 12 -11.22 -8.78 32.67
CA ARG A 12 -10.25 -7.68 32.65
C ARG A 12 -10.40 -6.86 31.37
N LEU A 13 -10.91 -5.64 31.52
CA LEU A 13 -11.06 -4.71 30.41
C LEU A 13 -9.77 -3.93 30.16
N LYS A 14 -9.49 -3.65 28.89
CA LYS A 14 -8.41 -2.76 28.44
C LYS A 14 -8.96 -1.74 27.44
N PHE A 15 -8.45 -0.51 27.48
CA PHE A 15 -8.80 0.49 26.48
C PHE A 15 -8.41 0.02 25.08
N PHE A 16 -9.33 0.21 24.13
CA PHE A 16 -9.11 -0.01 22.72
C PHE A 16 -8.86 1.33 22.02
N GLU A 17 -9.79 2.26 22.17
CA GLU A 17 -9.67 3.66 21.72
C GLU A 17 -10.39 4.59 22.71
N ILE A 18 -9.90 5.82 22.83
CA ILE A 18 -10.57 6.90 23.57
C ILE A 18 -11.02 7.94 22.55
N TYR A 19 -12.28 8.34 22.64
CA TYR A 19 -12.95 9.23 21.69
C TYR A 19 -13.31 10.60 22.28
N ASP A 20 -13.41 10.69 23.61
CA ASP A 20 -13.61 11.93 24.37
C ASP A 20 -12.89 11.78 25.73
N ASP A 21 -11.98 12.70 26.02
CA ASP A 21 -11.14 12.74 27.22
C ASP A 21 -11.29 14.07 28.00
N PHE A 22 -12.53 14.52 28.21
CA PHE A 22 -12.79 15.68 29.04
C PHE A 22 -12.75 15.35 30.55
N PHE A 23 -11.66 15.76 31.22
CA PHE A 23 -11.36 15.43 32.63
C PHE A 23 -11.31 13.92 32.89
N GLY A 24 -10.70 13.19 31.96
CA GLY A 24 -10.66 11.73 31.93
C GLY A 24 -11.58 11.15 30.86
N PRO A 25 -11.42 9.87 30.49
CA PRO A 25 -12.14 9.30 29.36
C PRO A 25 -13.64 9.18 29.65
N LYS A 26 -14.45 9.90 28.88
CA LYS A 26 -15.93 9.93 29.00
C LYS A 26 -16.63 9.14 27.90
N PHE A 27 -15.99 8.99 26.75
CA PHE A 27 -16.46 8.13 25.67
C PHE A 27 -15.29 7.37 25.06
N PHE A 28 -15.37 6.04 25.08
CA PHE A 28 -14.24 5.19 24.70
C PHE A 28 -14.74 3.77 24.36
N SER A 29 -13.89 2.99 23.72
CA SER A 29 -14.10 1.56 23.53
C SER A 29 -13.11 0.74 24.36
N VAL A 30 -13.55 -0.42 24.80
CA VAL A 30 -12.75 -1.37 25.56
C VAL A 30 -12.86 -2.76 24.97
N LYS A 31 -11.86 -3.58 25.30
CA LYS A 31 -11.79 -4.99 24.92
C LYS A 31 -11.66 -5.84 26.18
N ASP A 32 -12.37 -6.95 26.23
CA ASP A 32 -12.18 -7.98 27.27
C ASP A 32 -11.05 -8.97 26.90
N GLU A 33 -10.81 -9.95 27.75
CA GLU A 33 -9.79 -11.00 27.54
C GLU A 33 -10.15 -11.99 26.42
N LEU A 34 -11.40 -11.99 25.95
CA LEU A 34 -11.93 -12.81 24.86
C LEU A 34 -12.06 -12.01 23.56
N ASP A 35 -11.40 -10.85 23.47
CA ASP A 35 -11.41 -9.95 22.33
C ASP A 35 -12.79 -9.36 21.98
N ARG A 36 -13.76 -9.40 22.89
CA ARG A 36 -15.07 -8.76 22.70
C ARG A 36 -14.94 -7.26 22.93
N LEU A 37 -15.51 -6.49 22.01
CA LEU A 37 -15.48 -5.04 22.06
C LEU A 37 -16.75 -4.52 22.73
N TYR A 38 -16.57 -3.49 23.55
CA TYR A 38 -17.65 -2.73 24.16
C TYR A 38 -17.41 -1.25 23.91
N LEU A 39 -18.46 -0.54 23.52
CA LEU A 39 -18.49 0.91 23.49
C LEU A 39 -19.03 1.42 24.82
N VAL A 40 -18.33 2.36 25.44
CA VAL A 40 -18.59 2.83 26.81
C VAL A 40 -18.87 4.32 26.79
N TYR A 41 -19.97 4.72 27.41
CA TYR A 41 -20.37 6.12 27.55
C TYR A 41 -20.63 6.46 29.02
N TRP A 42 -20.10 7.59 29.48
CA TRP A 42 -20.37 8.15 30.80
C TRP A 42 -21.78 8.74 30.86
N SER A 43 -22.66 8.11 31.63
CA SER A 43 -24.06 8.56 31.78
C SER A 43 -24.22 9.71 32.77
N GLY A 44 -23.22 9.94 33.62
CA GLY A 44 -23.24 11.02 34.60
C GLY A 44 -22.88 10.55 36.01
N ASP A 45 -22.77 11.53 36.89
CA ASP A 45 -22.64 11.31 38.32
C ASP A 45 -24.01 11.52 38.98
N TYR A 46 -24.41 10.56 39.81
CA TYR A 46 -25.70 10.43 40.47
C TYR A 46 -25.51 10.48 41.99
N ASN A 47 -26.61 10.68 42.72
CA ASN A 47 -26.62 10.72 44.19
C ASN A 47 -25.56 11.68 44.75
N ASP A 48 -25.62 12.95 44.34
CA ASP A 48 -24.68 14.01 44.74
C ASP A 48 -23.20 13.67 44.50
N GLY A 49 -22.94 12.93 43.42
CA GLY A 49 -21.60 12.54 43.00
C GLY A 49 -21.05 11.31 43.71
N THR A 50 -21.84 10.59 44.50
CA THR A 50 -21.37 9.37 45.20
C THR A 50 -21.40 8.12 44.34
N GLU A 51 -22.19 8.13 43.26
CA GLU A 51 -22.35 7.06 42.29
C GLU A 51 -22.06 7.60 40.88
N THR A 52 -21.23 6.93 40.10
CA THR A 52 -21.04 7.22 38.67
C THR A 52 -21.59 6.07 37.83
N LYS A 53 -22.44 6.40 36.85
CA LYS A 53 -23.05 5.41 35.96
C LYS A 53 -22.45 5.46 34.56
N TRP A 54 -22.28 4.27 33.99
CA TRP A 54 -21.70 4.07 32.67
C TRP A 54 -22.58 3.12 31.86
N ILE A 55 -22.74 3.39 30.58
CA ILE A 55 -23.48 2.52 29.65
C ILE A 55 -22.46 1.78 28.80
N TYR A 56 -22.47 0.45 28.89
CA TYR A 56 -21.64 -0.45 28.11
C TYR A 56 -22.50 -1.11 27.04
N MET A 57 -22.08 -1.01 25.78
CA MET A 57 -22.75 -1.61 24.63
C MET A 57 -21.79 -2.58 23.94
N PRO A 58 -22.07 -3.90 23.91
CA PRO A 58 -21.35 -4.82 23.05
C PRO A 58 -21.42 -4.33 21.60
N VAL A 59 -20.27 -4.23 20.96
CA VAL A 59 -20.14 -3.61 19.65
C VAL A 59 -19.24 -4.46 18.75
N SER A 60 -19.47 -4.40 17.45
CA SER A 60 -18.54 -4.99 16.49
C SER A 60 -17.56 -3.92 15.99
N GLN A 61 -16.38 -4.33 15.53
CA GLN A 61 -15.45 -3.41 14.87
C GLN A 61 -16.12 -2.65 13.72
N LYS A 62 -17.01 -3.30 12.97
CA LYS A 62 -17.72 -2.67 11.85
C LYS A 62 -18.51 -1.43 12.31
N ILE A 63 -19.23 -1.55 13.42
CA ILE A 63 -20.01 -0.44 13.98
C ILE A 63 -19.08 0.66 14.49
N LEU A 64 -17.99 0.32 15.18
CA LEU A 64 -16.98 1.32 15.59
C LEU A 64 -16.44 2.09 14.38
N ASP A 65 -16.02 1.36 13.34
CA ASP A 65 -15.50 1.96 12.12
C ASP A 65 -16.56 2.84 11.41
N GLU A 66 -17.85 2.47 11.46
CA GLU A 66 -18.97 3.25 10.91
C GLU A 66 -19.25 4.52 11.72
N LEU A 67 -19.11 4.47 13.05
CA LEU A 67 -19.21 5.65 13.93
C LEU A 67 -18.10 6.66 13.62
N LEU A 68 -16.85 6.20 13.47
CA LEU A 68 -15.70 7.07 13.15
C LEU A 68 -15.78 7.72 11.76
N ARG A 69 -16.54 7.13 10.84
CA ARG A 69 -16.84 7.70 9.53
C ARG A 69 -18.14 8.49 9.48
N GLU A 70 -18.80 8.67 10.62
CA GLU A 70 -20.09 9.35 10.73
C GLU A 70 -21.19 8.74 9.83
N GLU A 71 -21.04 7.46 9.46
CA GLU A 71 -22.05 6.70 8.71
C GLU A 71 -23.26 6.34 9.61
N TYR A 72 -23.06 6.39 10.93
CA TYR A 72 -24.03 6.09 11.97
C TYR A 72 -23.79 6.99 13.19
N SER A 73 -24.83 7.44 13.88
CA SER A 73 -24.67 8.34 15.04
C SER A 73 -24.52 7.57 16.35
N VAL A 74 -23.74 8.14 17.28
CA VAL A 74 -23.50 7.55 18.61
C VAL A 74 -24.82 7.38 19.37
N HIS A 75 -25.68 8.41 19.39
CA HIS A 75 -27.00 8.32 20.03
C HIS A 75 -27.84 7.15 19.50
N LYS A 76 -27.87 6.98 18.17
CA LYS A 76 -28.64 5.92 17.53
C LYS A 76 -28.09 4.54 17.90
N ALA A 77 -26.77 4.39 17.93
CA ALA A 77 -26.12 3.14 18.31
C ALA A 77 -26.55 2.67 19.71
N PHE A 78 -26.53 3.57 20.70
CA PHE A 78 -26.97 3.21 22.04
C PHE A 78 -28.49 3.04 22.13
N SER A 79 -29.28 3.97 21.60
CA SER A 79 -30.75 3.92 21.75
C SER A 79 -31.41 2.70 21.10
N GLU A 80 -30.90 2.26 19.94
CA GLU A 80 -31.43 1.09 19.22
C GLU A 80 -30.85 -0.24 19.72
N SER A 81 -29.80 -0.21 20.55
CA SER A 81 -29.19 -1.43 21.07
C SER A 81 -30.14 -2.17 22.03
N LYS A 82 -30.18 -3.49 21.85
CA LYS A 82 -30.97 -4.41 22.68
C LYS A 82 -30.20 -4.95 23.88
N GLN A 83 -28.87 -4.81 23.86
CA GLN A 83 -27.97 -5.38 24.85
C GLN A 83 -27.13 -4.24 25.43
N LEU A 84 -27.73 -3.48 26.35
CA LEU A 84 -27.02 -2.43 27.07
C LEU A 84 -26.80 -2.90 28.49
N LEU A 85 -25.60 -2.65 29.02
CA LEU A 85 -25.25 -2.92 30.39
C LEU A 85 -25.08 -1.59 31.12
N LEU A 86 -25.74 -1.45 32.26
CA LEU A 86 -25.52 -0.34 33.18
C LEU A 86 -24.47 -0.75 34.19
N VAL A 87 -23.38 0.00 34.26
CA VAL A 87 -22.31 -0.20 35.23
C VAL A 87 -22.32 0.97 36.21
N SER A 88 -22.61 0.70 37.47
CA SER A 88 -22.54 1.69 38.55
C SER A 88 -21.27 1.50 39.36
N THR A 89 -20.54 2.59 39.57
CA THR A 89 -19.30 2.64 40.36
C THR A 89 -19.46 3.62 41.52
N PHE A 90 -18.90 3.32 42.69
CA PHE A 90 -19.10 4.10 43.90
C PHE A 90 -17.77 4.66 44.42
N ILE A 91 -17.77 5.94 44.82
CA ILE A 91 -16.54 6.65 45.25
C ILE A 91 -15.99 6.10 46.58
N LYS A 92 -16.86 5.69 47.50
CA LYS A 92 -16.48 5.17 48.83
C LYS A 92 -16.62 3.65 48.85
N LYS A 93 -15.62 2.94 49.40
CA LYS A 93 -15.67 1.47 49.61
C LYS A 93 -16.90 1.00 50.40
N ASP A 94 -17.44 1.87 51.26
CA ASP A 94 -18.62 1.58 52.09
C ASP A 94 -19.95 1.95 51.42
N ALA A 95 -19.93 2.61 50.26
CA ALA A 95 -21.14 3.05 49.54
C ALA A 95 -21.72 1.97 48.61
N GLY A 96 -20.95 0.94 48.26
CA GLY A 96 -21.39 -0.17 47.42
C GLY A 96 -20.25 -0.82 46.65
N LYS A 97 -20.43 -2.08 46.24
CA LYS A 97 -19.58 -2.71 45.22
C LYS A 97 -20.04 -2.28 43.84
N THR A 98 -19.14 -2.25 42.86
CA THR A 98 -19.51 -2.04 41.45
C THR A 98 -20.59 -3.04 41.05
N THR A 99 -21.71 -2.54 40.52
CA THR A 99 -22.80 -3.37 40.01
C THR A 99 -22.85 -3.29 38.49
N ILE A 100 -23.22 -4.41 37.86
CA ILE A 100 -23.42 -4.50 36.41
C ILE A 100 -24.76 -5.17 36.16
N GLU A 101 -25.66 -4.46 35.52
CA GLU A 101 -27.04 -4.89 35.29
C GLU A 101 -27.41 -4.71 33.81
N LEU A 102 -28.33 -5.54 33.31
CA LEU A 102 -28.86 -5.35 31.96
C LEU A 102 -29.84 -4.17 31.98
N LEU A 103 -29.57 -3.15 31.17
CA LEU A 103 -30.38 -1.93 31.13
C LEU A 103 -31.76 -2.23 30.51
N ASN A 104 -32.75 -2.34 31.39
CA ASN A 104 -34.13 -2.64 31.04
C ASN A 104 -34.89 -1.37 30.56
N VAL A 105 -36.11 -1.55 30.02
CA VAL A 105 -36.87 -0.45 29.38
C VAL A 105 -37.20 0.68 30.36
N ASP A 106 -37.42 0.37 31.63
CA ASP A 106 -37.76 1.37 32.64
C ASP A 106 -36.53 2.15 33.10
N GLU A 107 -35.38 1.48 33.28
CA GLU A 107 -34.11 2.12 33.62
C GLU A 107 -33.61 3.04 32.51
N ARG A 108 -33.91 2.76 31.24
CA ARG A 108 -33.57 3.63 30.11
C ARG A 108 -34.10 5.07 30.26
N LYS A 109 -35.18 5.28 31.02
CA LYS A 109 -35.72 6.62 31.29
C LYS A 109 -34.95 7.36 32.37
N ASN A 110 -34.19 6.65 33.19
CA ASN A 110 -33.50 7.17 34.38
C ASN A 110 -31.99 7.31 34.18
N VAL A 111 -31.48 7.00 32.98
CA VAL A 111 -30.07 7.14 32.60
C VAL A 111 -29.93 8.10 31.43
N ASN A 112 -28.85 8.88 31.42
CA ASN A 112 -28.58 9.75 30.29
C ASN A 112 -27.90 8.94 29.18
N PHE A 113 -28.52 8.96 28.00
CA PHE A 113 -27.90 8.49 26.78
C PHE A 113 -27.01 9.60 26.19
N PRO A 114 -26.08 9.25 25.27
CA PRO A 114 -25.37 10.25 24.48
C PRO A 114 -26.38 11.24 23.87
N PRO A 115 -26.14 12.56 23.90
CA PRO A 115 -27.00 13.53 23.24
C PRO A 115 -27.21 13.23 21.75
N LYS A 116 -28.33 13.68 21.17
CA LYS A 116 -28.64 13.42 19.76
C LYS A 116 -27.63 14.04 18.79
N ASP A 117 -27.03 15.15 19.22
CA ASP A 117 -26.00 15.94 18.56
C ASP A 117 -24.58 15.57 18.99
N PHE A 118 -24.41 14.51 19.80
CA PHE A 118 -23.08 14.03 20.19
C PHE A 118 -22.29 13.56 18.97
N SER A 119 -21.12 14.16 18.77
CA SER A 119 -20.14 13.83 17.74
C SER A 119 -18.79 13.49 18.37
N ILE A 120 -18.02 12.68 17.65
CA ILE A 120 -16.63 12.37 18.04
C ILE A 120 -15.73 13.43 17.40
N GLU A 121 -14.86 14.05 18.19
CA GLU A 121 -13.80 14.91 17.66
C GLU A 121 -12.70 14.00 17.08
N LEU A 122 -12.68 13.89 15.74
CA LEU A 122 -11.94 12.84 15.04
C LEU A 122 -10.42 13.01 15.12
N ASP A 123 -9.95 14.24 15.36
CA ASP A 123 -8.55 14.62 15.57
C ASP A 123 -8.08 14.36 17.02
N GLU A 124 -8.99 14.20 17.97
CA GLU A 124 -8.67 13.88 19.37
C GLU A 124 -8.67 12.37 19.68
N ILE A 125 -8.95 11.51 18.69
CA ILE A 125 -9.03 10.05 18.90
C ILE A 125 -7.67 9.49 19.32
N GLN A 126 -7.62 8.88 20.51
CA GLN A 126 -6.44 8.20 21.02
C GLN A 126 -6.55 6.70 20.77
N SER A 127 -5.69 6.16 19.90
CA SER A 127 -5.59 4.72 19.64
C SER A 127 -4.68 4.06 20.68
N ILE A 128 -5.28 3.35 21.64
CA ILE A 128 -4.55 2.74 22.77
C ILE A 128 -4.12 1.31 22.43
N ALA A 129 -5.03 0.50 21.90
CA ALA A 129 -4.71 -0.84 21.44
C ALA A 129 -3.95 -0.76 20.11
N PRO A 130 -2.83 -1.47 19.93
CA PRO A 130 -2.09 -1.44 18.67
C PRO A 130 -3.01 -1.70 17.48
N GLU A 131 -3.88 -2.70 17.52
CA GLU A 131 -4.76 -3.06 16.40
C GLU A 131 -5.75 -1.94 15.95
N SER A 132 -5.90 -0.86 16.72
CA SER A 132 -6.76 0.28 16.39
C SER A 132 -6.05 1.39 15.61
N SER A 133 -4.71 1.42 15.56
CA SER A 133 -3.92 2.49 14.93
C SER A 133 -3.70 2.32 13.41
N TRP A 134 -4.78 2.08 12.65
CA TRP A 134 -4.76 1.94 11.19
C TRP A 134 -5.30 3.19 10.49
N ASP A 135 -4.92 3.41 9.23
CA ASP A 135 -5.28 4.65 8.49
C ASP A 135 -6.39 4.41 7.46
N PHE A 136 -6.26 3.34 6.68
CA PHE A 136 -7.18 3.01 5.59
C PHE A 136 -7.59 1.54 5.63
N ASN A 137 -8.79 1.23 5.16
CA ASN A 137 -9.25 -0.13 4.91
C ASN A 137 -9.42 -0.33 3.40
N LEU A 138 -8.64 -1.25 2.84
CA LEU A 138 -8.78 -1.71 1.46
C LEU A 138 -9.51 -3.06 1.46
N ARG A 139 -10.75 -3.03 0.99
CA ARG A 139 -11.55 -4.23 0.76
C ARG A 139 -11.37 -4.73 -0.66
N ILE A 140 -10.97 -5.99 -0.79
CA ILE A 140 -10.78 -6.70 -2.06
C ILE A 140 -11.85 -7.80 -2.15
N ALA A 141 -12.80 -7.66 -3.07
CA ALA A 141 -13.88 -8.61 -3.26
C ALA A 141 -14.08 -8.98 -4.74
N LYS A 142 -14.65 -10.15 -5.02
CA LYS A 142 -15.17 -10.48 -6.35
C LYS A 142 -16.47 -9.70 -6.56
N ARG A 143 -16.67 -9.17 -7.77
CA ARG A 143 -17.84 -8.34 -8.10
C ARG A 143 -19.18 -9.07 -7.89
N ASP A 144 -19.21 -10.38 -8.10
CA ASP A 144 -20.42 -11.18 -7.92
C ASP A 144 -20.67 -11.59 -6.46
N ASN A 145 -19.74 -11.30 -5.53
CA ASN A 145 -19.74 -11.72 -4.12
C ASN A 145 -19.98 -13.23 -3.91
N LYS A 146 -19.82 -14.06 -4.95
CA LYS A 146 -20.05 -15.52 -4.87
C LYS A 146 -18.82 -16.30 -4.40
N SER A 147 -17.64 -15.70 -4.56
CA SER A 147 -16.37 -16.33 -4.22
C SER A 147 -15.39 -15.31 -3.63
N SER A 148 -14.44 -15.80 -2.84
CA SER A 148 -13.33 -14.97 -2.36
C SER A 148 -12.25 -14.85 -3.44
N PRO A 149 -11.56 -13.70 -3.55
CA PRO A 149 -10.33 -13.60 -4.34
C PRO A 149 -9.29 -14.62 -3.86
N SER A 150 -8.45 -15.13 -4.78
CA SER A 150 -7.33 -15.99 -4.40
C SER A 150 -6.21 -15.20 -3.73
N ASP A 151 -5.41 -15.88 -2.94
CA ASP A 151 -4.21 -15.36 -2.26
C ASP A 151 -3.25 -14.65 -3.22
N ASN A 152 -2.94 -15.24 -4.37
CA ASN A 152 -2.06 -14.66 -5.39
C ASN A 152 -2.63 -13.34 -5.95
N VAL A 153 -3.94 -13.29 -6.18
CA VAL A 153 -4.61 -12.09 -6.70
C VAL A 153 -4.58 -10.98 -5.65
N VAL A 154 -4.83 -11.31 -4.38
CA VAL A 154 -4.75 -10.36 -3.27
C VAL A 154 -3.33 -9.78 -3.15
N ALA A 155 -2.30 -10.63 -3.19
CA ALA A 155 -0.91 -10.19 -3.13
C ALA A 155 -0.55 -9.24 -4.30
N LYS A 156 -1.00 -9.55 -5.52
CA LYS A 156 -0.82 -8.69 -6.70
C LYS A 156 -1.51 -7.34 -6.56
N VAL A 157 -2.76 -7.33 -6.07
CA VAL A 157 -3.51 -6.08 -5.81
C VAL A 157 -2.77 -5.23 -4.77
N LEU A 158 -2.37 -5.82 -3.64
CA LEU A 158 -1.66 -5.09 -2.58
C LEU A 158 -0.32 -4.51 -3.08
N GLY A 159 0.41 -5.27 -3.91
CA GLY A 159 1.64 -4.79 -4.55
C GLY A 159 1.39 -3.62 -5.49
N ALA A 160 0.50 -3.79 -6.47
CA ALA A 160 0.20 -2.77 -7.48
C ALA A 160 -0.41 -1.49 -6.87
N PHE A 161 -1.36 -1.64 -5.94
CA PHE A 161 -1.95 -0.53 -5.20
C PHE A 161 -0.89 0.19 -4.35
N GLY A 162 -0.09 -0.57 -3.60
CA GLY A 162 0.96 -0.01 -2.75
C GLY A 162 2.00 0.79 -3.55
N ASP A 163 2.39 0.32 -4.73
CA ASP A 163 3.33 1.01 -5.60
C ASP A 163 2.77 2.37 -6.09
N ILE A 164 1.50 2.40 -6.52
CA ILE A 164 0.85 3.64 -6.96
C ILE A 164 0.73 4.64 -5.80
N ILE A 165 0.25 4.21 -4.64
CA ILE A 165 0.09 5.12 -3.49
C ILE A 165 1.44 5.67 -3.04
N LYS A 166 2.50 4.84 -2.96
CA LYS A 166 3.85 5.30 -2.62
C LYS A 166 4.38 6.32 -3.64
N LEU A 167 4.05 6.19 -4.93
CA LEU A 167 4.44 7.18 -5.94
C LEU A 167 3.73 8.51 -5.69
N LEU A 168 2.41 8.48 -5.45
CA LEU A 168 1.60 9.66 -5.18
C LEU A 168 1.95 10.35 -3.84
N MET A 169 2.52 9.62 -2.88
CA MET A 169 2.97 10.17 -1.59
C MET A 169 4.34 10.90 -1.64
N LYS A 170 5.13 10.73 -2.72
CA LYS A 170 6.49 11.29 -2.81
C LYS A 170 6.45 12.80 -3.00
N ASP A 171 7.34 13.51 -2.31
CA ASP A 171 7.60 14.93 -2.55
C ASP A 171 9.09 15.28 -2.36
N GLY A 172 9.41 16.57 -2.24
CA GLY A 172 10.79 17.02 -2.00
C GLY A 172 11.40 16.56 -0.66
N LYS A 173 10.59 16.33 0.38
CA LYS A 173 11.05 16.04 1.76
C LYS A 173 11.00 14.55 2.10
N ASN A 174 9.95 13.83 1.70
CA ASN A 174 9.80 12.39 1.95
C ASN A 174 10.05 11.59 0.67
N LYS A 175 11.27 11.08 0.56
CA LYS A 175 11.72 10.35 -0.63
C LYS A 175 11.24 8.89 -0.66
N ASN A 176 10.97 8.30 0.52
CA ASN A 176 10.65 6.89 0.70
C ASN A 176 9.38 6.67 1.55
N PRO A 177 8.20 7.12 1.08
CA PRO A 177 6.94 6.84 1.78
C PRO A 177 6.65 5.33 1.77
N SER A 178 5.92 4.87 2.79
CA SER A 178 5.50 3.47 2.91
C SER A 178 4.02 3.35 3.25
N ILE A 179 3.41 2.29 2.72
CA ILE A 179 2.10 1.77 3.08
C ILE A 179 2.28 0.27 3.27
N TYR A 180 1.70 -0.28 4.33
CA TYR A 180 1.90 -1.68 4.73
C TYR A 180 0.62 -2.29 5.30
N PRO A 181 0.41 -3.61 5.10
CA PRO A 181 -0.68 -4.32 5.77
C PRO A 181 -0.53 -4.23 7.28
N TYR A 182 -1.62 -3.88 7.95
CA TYR A 182 -1.73 -3.76 9.39
C TYR A 182 -2.45 -4.97 10.01
N SER A 183 -3.59 -5.34 9.44
CA SER A 183 -4.33 -6.55 9.81
C SER A 183 -5.22 -7.01 8.66
N ALA A 184 -5.59 -8.29 8.63
CA ALA A 184 -6.55 -8.86 7.68
C ALA A 184 -7.64 -9.65 8.41
N LYS A 185 -8.89 -9.58 7.94
CA LYS A 185 -10.02 -10.31 8.51
C LYS A 185 -10.56 -11.40 7.56
N TYR A 186 -11.19 -12.42 8.14
CA TYR A 186 -11.85 -13.51 7.42
C TYR A 186 -13.09 -13.01 6.65
N GLY A 187 -13.33 -13.56 5.45
CA GLY A 187 -14.35 -13.08 4.51
C GLY A 187 -13.71 -12.42 3.30
N SER A 188 -14.41 -11.55 2.56
CA SER A 188 -13.75 -10.65 1.59
C SER A 188 -12.48 -10.06 2.20
N PHE A 189 -11.36 -10.04 1.48
CA PHE A 189 -10.07 -9.61 2.05
C PHE A 189 -10.14 -8.12 2.40
N ASP A 190 -10.49 -7.82 3.64
CA ASP A 190 -10.49 -6.51 4.25
C ASP A 190 -9.14 -6.32 4.94
N VAL A 191 -8.29 -5.51 4.31
CA VAL A 191 -6.92 -5.24 4.78
C VAL A 191 -6.88 -3.84 5.33
N LYS A 192 -6.67 -3.74 6.65
CA LYS A 192 -6.30 -2.47 7.28
C LYS A 192 -4.87 -2.13 6.89
N LEU A 193 -4.63 -0.90 6.49
CA LEU A 193 -3.35 -0.39 6.02
C LEU A 193 -2.85 0.70 6.98
N GLY A 194 -1.58 0.59 7.36
CA GLY A 194 -0.84 1.66 8.03
C GLY A 194 0.04 2.38 7.02
N SER A 195 0.33 3.65 7.28
CA SER A 195 1.19 4.49 6.47
C SER A 195 2.28 5.15 7.30
N SER A 196 3.37 5.57 6.66
CA SER A 196 4.39 6.40 7.32
C SER A 196 3.96 7.86 7.53
N ASN A 197 2.87 8.29 6.88
CA ASN A 197 2.33 9.65 6.96
C ASN A 197 0.86 9.63 6.49
N GLN A 198 -0.07 9.72 7.44
CA GLN A 198 -1.51 9.58 7.21
C GLN A 198 -2.07 10.66 6.28
N GLU A 199 -1.74 11.93 6.51
CA GLU A 199 -2.21 13.07 5.70
C GLU A 199 -1.85 12.89 4.22
N ARG A 200 -0.62 12.45 3.93
CA ARG A 200 -0.18 12.23 2.54
C ARG A 200 -0.79 11.00 1.91
N ALA A 201 -0.97 9.95 2.69
CA ALA A 201 -1.69 8.78 2.19
C ALA A 201 -3.13 9.18 1.82
N ALA A 202 -3.76 10.06 2.60
CA ALA A 202 -5.07 10.64 2.28
C ALA A 202 -5.06 11.40 0.95
N VAL A 203 -4.13 12.35 0.80
CA VAL A 203 -3.97 13.13 -0.44
C VAL A 203 -3.68 12.21 -1.63
N ALA A 204 -2.80 11.22 -1.48
CA ALA A 204 -2.48 10.26 -2.53
C ALA A 204 -3.71 9.45 -2.96
N ILE A 205 -4.55 9.07 -2.01
CA ILE A 205 -5.80 8.35 -2.24
C ILE A 205 -6.83 9.24 -2.96
N GLU A 206 -6.96 10.51 -2.58
CA GLU A 206 -7.81 11.46 -3.30
C GLU A 206 -7.31 11.74 -4.72
N LEU A 207 -5.99 11.84 -4.92
CA LEU A 207 -5.38 11.96 -6.24
C LEU A 207 -5.70 10.74 -7.10
N LEU A 208 -5.59 9.52 -6.55
CA LEU A 208 -5.98 8.30 -7.25
C LEU A 208 -7.46 8.35 -7.67
N ASN A 209 -8.36 8.79 -6.79
CA ASN A 209 -9.76 8.97 -7.14
C ASN A 209 -9.96 10.00 -8.26
N SER A 210 -9.26 11.14 -8.21
CA SER A 210 -9.32 12.18 -9.23
C SER A 210 -8.83 11.66 -10.59
N ILE A 211 -7.76 10.85 -10.62
CA ILE A 211 -7.25 10.21 -11.83
C ILE A 211 -8.30 9.27 -12.43
N LEU A 212 -8.98 8.48 -11.59
CA LEU A 212 -9.97 7.48 -12.05
C LEU A 212 -11.33 8.08 -12.42
N SER A 213 -11.67 9.25 -11.87
CA SER A 213 -12.98 9.89 -12.08
C SER A 213 -13.13 10.53 -13.46
N ASP A 214 -12.02 10.95 -14.10
CA ASP A 214 -12.04 11.61 -15.39
C ASP A 214 -11.25 10.81 -16.44
N LYS A 215 -12.00 10.09 -17.28
CA LYS A 215 -11.45 9.21 -18.32
C LYS A 215 -10.74 9.98 -19.43
N ASP A 216 -11.13 11.24 -19.66
CA ASP A 216 -10.63 12.02 -20.78
C ASP A 216 -9.30 12.69 -20.45
N SER A 217 -9.10 13.13 -19.21
CA SER A 217 -7.86 13.77 -18.76
C SER A 217 -6.84 12.85 -18.08
N ILE A 218 -7.10 11.54 -17.99
CA ILE A 218 -6.27 10.59 -17.24
C ILE A 218 -4.77 10.67 -17.60
N GLU A 219 -4.44 10.78 -18.89
CA GLU A 219 -3.06 10.85 -19.38
C GLU A 219 -2.35 12.13 -18.92
N LYS A 220 -3.03 13.27 -19.06
CA LYS A 220 -2.51 14.57 -18.62
C LYS A 220 -2.27 14.60 -17.11
N LYS A 221 -3.20 14.06 -16.33
CA LYS A 221 -3.07 13.97 -14.86
C LYS A 221 -1.90 13.08 -14.46
N LEU A 222 -1.71 11.93 -15.13
CA LEU A 222 -0.58 11.05 -14.87
C LEU A 222 0.75 11.72 -15.20
N GLU A 223 0.82 12.48 -16.29
CA GLU A 223 2.01 13.25 -16.66
C GLU A 223 2.33 14.37 -15.66
N GLU A 224 1.32 15.15 -15.25
CA GLU A 224 1.46 16.21 -14.23
C GLU A 224 1.93 15.66 -12.87
N LEU A 225 1.48 14.47 -12.50
CA LEU A 225 1.85 13.80 -11.25
C LEU A 225 3.16 12.98 -11.36
N GLU A 226 3.82 12.98 -12.52
CA GLU A 226 4.98 12.14 -12.83
C GLU A 226 4.73 10.64 -12.54
N VAL A 227 3.49 10.17 -12.66
CA VAL A 227 3.10 8.77 -12.42
C VAL A 227 3.14 8.02 -13.74
N ASP A 228 3.78 6.86 -13.73
CA ASP A 228 3.85 5.98 -14.87
C ASP A 228 2.48 5.37 -15.21
N PRO A 229 1.95 5.56 -16.43
CA PRO A 229 0.72 4.92 -16.88
C PRO A 229 0.72 3.39 -16.74
N PHE A 230 1.89 2.73 -16.83
CA PHE A 230 2.02 1.28 -16.68
C PHE A 230 1.60 0.82 -15.28
N ARG A 231 1.96 1.57 -14.24
CA ARG A 231 1.64 1.24 -12.84
C ARG A 231 0.14 1.26 -12.58
N LEU A 232 -0.53 2.30 -13.07
CA LEU A 232 -1.99 2.35 -12.96
C LEU A 232 -2.63 1.24 -13.78
N LYS A 233 -2.17 1.03 -15.03
CA LYS A 233 -2.68 -0.02 -15.90
C LYS A 233 -2.55 -1.41 -15.25
N ASP A 234 -1.42 -1.74 -14.63
CA ASP A 234 -1.22 -3.02 -13.94
C ASP A 234 -2.28 -3.27 -12.86
N LEU A 235 -2.57 -2.26 -12.02
CA LEU A 235 -3.64 -2.36 -11.02
C LEU A 235 -5.00 -2.59 -11.71
N LEU A 236 -5.31 -1.80 -12.74
CA LEU A 236 -6.59 -1.89 -13.45
C LEU A 236 -6.76 -3.22 -14.19
N ASP A 237 -5.69 -3.77 -14.75
CA ASP A 237 -5.68 -5.08 -15.42
C ASP A 237 -5.96 -6.19 -14.42
N ILE A 238 -5.29 -6.20 -13.25
CA ILE A 238 -5.57 -7.17 -12.20
C ILE A 238 -7.04 -7.09 -11.78
N VAL A 239 -7.56 -5.89 -11.54
CA VAL A 239 -8.97 -5.69 -11.16
C VAL A 239 -9.93 -6.18 -12.25
N ASN A 240 -9.62 -5.91 -13.51
CA ASN A 240 -10.46 -6.27 -14.64
C ASN A 240 -10.45 -7.79 -14.92
N LEU A 241 -9.26 -8.39 -15.06
CA LEU A 241 -9.07 -9.81 -15.36
C LEU A 241 -9.68 -10.70 -14.29
N ASP A 242 -9.50 -10.34 -13.02
CA ASP A 242 -10.02 -11.10 -11.89
C ASP A 242 -11.46 -10.69 -11.50
N LYS A 243 -12.10 -9.79 -12.24
CA LYS A 243 -13.48 -9.31 -11.99
C LYS A 243 -13.68 -8.83 -10.55
N LEU A 244 -12.75 -8.01 -10.08
CA LEU A 244 -12.73 -7.51 -8.71
C LEU A 244 -13.52 -6.21 -8.56
N GLU A 245 -13.90 -5.94 -7.30
CA GLU A 245 -14.30 -4.65 -6.79
C GLU A 245 -13.40 -4.30 -5.61
N LEU A 246 -12.64 -3.22 -5.76
CA LEU A 246 -11.83 -2.66 -4.68
C LEU A 246 -12.62 -1.51 -4.04
N THR A 247 -12.79 -1.56 -2.72
CA THR A 247 -13.37 -0.45 -1.96
C THR A 247 -12.37 0.05 -0.93
N LEU A 248 -12.04 1.33 -1.01
CA LEU A 248 -11.12 1.98 -0.09
C LEU A 248 -11.89 2.96 0.80
N LYS A 249 -11.73 2.81 2.11
CA LYS A 249 -12.29 3.70 3.14
C LYS A 249 -11.15 4.19 4.03
N SER A 250 -11.22 5.43 4.52
CA SER A 250 -10.40 5.89 5.63
C SER A 250 -10.93 5.38 6.97
N LYS A 251 -10.12 5.52 8.02
CA LYS A 251 -10.57 5.35 9.40
C LYS A 251 -11.62 6.40 9.79
N THR A 252 -11.37 7.67 9.48
CA THR A 252 -12.23 8.81 9.84
C THR A 252 -12.75 9.55 8.60
N SER A 253 -13.90 10.19 8.70
CA SER A 253 -14.51 10.98 7.59
C SER A 253 -13.68 12.19 7.18
N ASP A 254 -12.89 12.77 8.09
CA ASP A 254 -11.98 13.89 7.81
C ASP A 254 -10.90 13.57 6.79
N THR A 255 -10.41 12.32 6.81
CA THR A 255 -9.33 11.88 5.93
C THR A 255 -9.83 11.58 4.52
N LEU A 256 -11.04 11.02 4.38
CA LEU A 256 -11.66 10.72 3.10
C LEU A 256 -13.19 10.73 3.24
N LYS A 257 -13.84 11.74 2.66
CA LYS A 257 -15.30 11.95 2.79
C LYS A 257 -16.15 10.87 2.13
N LYS A 258 -15.65 10.25 1.06
CA LYS A 258 -16.40 9.24 0.29
C LYS A 258 -15.52 8.03 -0.03
N PRO A 259 -16.04 6.80 0.14
CA PRO A 259 -15.32 5.61 -0.26
C PRO A 259 -14.97 5.64 -1.76
N ILE A 260 -13.75 5.23 -2.09
CA ILE A 260 -13.32 5.09 -3.48
C ILE A 260 -13.61 3.66 -3.92
N LYS A 261 -14.25 3.53 -5.08
CA LYS A 261 -14.60 2.23 -5.65
C LYS A 261 -13.96 2.06 -7.02
N ILE A 262 -13.15 1.01 -7.17
CA ILE A 262 -12.53 0.61 -8.43
C ILE A 262 -13.17 -0.72 -8.83
N SER A 263 -14.02 -0.70 -9.86
CA SER A 263 -14.80 -1.87 -10.28
C SER A 263 -14.52 -2.19 -11.73
N SER A 264 -14.30 -3.47 -12.04
CA SER A 264 -13.99 -3.96 -13.39
C SER A 264 -14.98 -3.50 -14.48
N ALA A 265 -16.24 -3.24 -14.12
CA ALA A 265 -17.30 -2.86 -15.06
C ALA A 265 -17.02 -1.57 -15.84
N SER A 266 -16.24 -0.63 -15.28
CA SER A 266 -15.99 0.70 -15.86
C SER A 266 -14.58 0.89 -16.40
N LEU A 267 -13.69 -0.10 -16.26
CA LEU A 267 -12.25 0.06 -16.49
C LEU A 267 -11.81 -0.18 -17.94
N LEU A 268 -12.55 -0.96 -18.73
CA LEU A 268 -12.12 -1.33 -20.10
C LEU A 268 -11.75 -0.12 -20.99
N PRO A 269 -12.54 0.97 -21.04
CA PRO A 269 -12.16 2.14 -21.83
C PRO A 269 -10.87 2.81 -21.34
N ILE A 270 -10.65 2.81 -20.02
CA ILE A 270 -9.45 3.38 -19.39
C ILE A 270 -8.24 2.52 -19.74
N ILE A 271 -8.34 1.20 -19.57
CA ILE A 271 -7.27 0.25 -19.90
C ILE A 271 -6.88 0.38 -21.37
N GLN A 272 -7.84 0.40 -22.29
CA GLN A 272 -7.57 0.54 -23.73
C GLN A 272 -6.87 1.86 -24.08
N LYS A 273 -7.24 2.95 -23.41
CA LYS A 273 -6.59 4.26 -23.58
C LYS A 273 -5.14 4.24 -23.09
N LEU A 274 -4.90 3.68 -21.90
CA LEU A 274 -3.55 3.49 -21.37
C LEU A 274 -2.72 2.57 -22.28
N GLU A 275 -3.30 1.48 -22.79
CA GLU A 275 -2.62 0.49 -23.63
C GLU A 275 -2.14 1.04 -24.99
N ARG A 276 -2.91 1.93 -25.64
CA ARG A 276 -2.48 2.58 -26.89
C ARG A 276 -1.16 3.35 -26.73
N ASN A 277 -0.93 3.90 -25.55
CA ASN A 277 0.31 4.62 -25.22
C ASN A 277 1.43 3.66 -24.79
N VAL A 278 1.11 2.57 -24.09
CA VAL A 278 2.12 1.61 -23.59
C VAL A 278 2.97 0.99 -24.71
N LYS A 279 2.46 0.83 -25.94
CA LYS A 279 3.27 0.35 -27.08
C LYS A 279 4.48 1.24 -27.42
N ASN A 280 4.49 2.47 -26.93
CA ASN A 280 5.46 3.50 -27.25
C ASN A 280 6.33 3.92 -26.06
N TYR A 281 6.10 3.42 -24.85
CA TYR A 281 6.78 3.88 -23.65
C TYR A 281 7.30 2.71 -22.78
N VAL A 282 8.37 2.96 -22.04
CA VAL A 282 9.00 2.03 -21.09
C VAL A 282 8.89 2.59 -19.68
N ASP A 283 8.52 1.73 -18.73
CA ASP A 283 8.46 2.13 -17.32
C ASP A 283 9.87 2.41 -16.76
N SER A 284 10.02 3.51 -16.04
CA SER A 284 11.32 3.90 -15.47
C SER A 284 12.02 2.80 -14.68
N SER A 285 11.30 1.96 -13.94
CA SER A 285 11.85 0.87 -13.13
C SER A 285 12.46 -0.25 -13.97
N LYS A 286 12.08 -0.35 -15.25
CA LYS A 286 12.59 -1.32 -16.23
C LYS A 286 13.82 -0.84 -16.97
N VAL A 287 14.22 0.42 -16.75
CA VAL A 287 15.48 0.96 -17.24
C VAL A 287 16.51 0.83 -16.12
N PRO A 288 17.77 0.48 -16.36
CA PRO A 288 18.81 0.47 -15.32
C PRO A 288 19.27 1.90 -14.96
N GLN A 289 19.86 2.07 -13.77
CA GLN A 289 20.53 3.31 -13.35
C GLN A 289 22.00 3.09 -12.94
N ALA A 290 22.48 1.84 -12.99
CA ALA A 290 23.86 1.49 -12.71
C ALA A 290 24.63 1.32 -14.02
N ASN A 291 25.75 2.03 -14.18
CA ASN A 291 26.55 2.01 -15.41
C ASN A 291 27.65 0.93 -15.41
N CYS A 292 27.99 0.34 -14.27
CA CYS A 292 29.05 -0.66 -14.17
C CYS A 292 28.51 -2.08 -14.32
N LEU A 293 28.63 -2.66 -15.53
CA LEU A 293 28.23 -4.05 -15.82
C LEU A 293 28.99 -5.06 -14.95
N ASP A 294 30.25 -4.77 -14.62
CA ASP A 294 31.05 -5.67 -13.79
C ASP A 294 30.39 -5.93 -12.43
N ARG A 295 29.91 -4.86 -11.79
CA ARG A 295 29.21 -4.93 -10.51
C ARG A 295 27.85 -5.61 -10.60
N VAL A 296 27.18 -5.53 -11.76
CA VAL A 296 25.95 -6.29 -12.00
C VAL A 296 26.25 -7.79 -12.01
N ILE A 297 27.33 -8.20 -12.67
CA ILE A 297 27.77 -9.60 -12.68
C ILE A 297 28.14 -10.05 -11.25
N ASP A 298 28.92 -9.24 -10.52
CA ASP A 298 29.34 -9.55 -9.16
C ASP A 298 28.14 -9.78 -8.22
N ILE A 299 27.10 -8.94 -8.32
CA ILE A 299 25.85 -9.12 -7.55
C ILE A 299 25.14 -10.42 -7.89
N VAL A 300 25.09 -10.79 -9.16
CA VAL A 300 24.42 -12.02 -9.58
C VAL A 300 25.17 -13.24 -9.08
N ILE A 301 26.51 -13.25 -9.21
CA ILE A 301 27.35 -14.35 -8.70
C ILE A 301 27.23 -14.46 -7.19
N HIS A 302 27.38 -13.36 -6.46
CA HIS A 302 27.21 -13.32 -5.00
C HIS A 302 25.86 -13.89 -4.57
N ARG A 303 24.80 -13.59 -5.33
CA ARG A 303 23.46 -14.12 -5.04
C ARG A 303 23.30 -15.60 -5.41
N VAL A 304 23.98 -16.08 -6.45
CA VAL A 304 24.04 -17.51 -6.80
C VAL A 304 24.66 -18.32 -5.66
N ASP A 305 25.68 -17.76 -5.02
CA ASP A 305 26.39 -18.36 -3.89
C ASP A 305 25.62 -18.26 -2.55
N GLY A 306 24.40 -17.73 -2.57
CA GLY A 306 23.55 -17.56 -1.38
C GLY A 306 23.86 -16.32 -0.55
N GLY A 307 24.73 -15.43 -1.03
CA GLY A 307 25.14 -14.22 -0.34
C GLY A 307 23.99 -13.21 -0.13
N GLU A 308 24.09 -12.46 0.97
CA GLU A 308 23.18 -11.37 1.29
C GLU A 308 23.54 -10.09 0.52
N LEU A 309 22.54 -9.35 0.05
CA LEU A 309 22.71 -8.11 -0.71
C LEU A 309 22.96 -6.91 0.22
N GLN A 310 24.07 -6.96 0.95
CA GLN A 310 24.58 -5.88 1.79
C GLN A 310 25.87 -5.33 1.17
N HIS A 311 26.04 -4.01 1.20
CA HIS A 311 27.17 -3.36 0.54
C HIS A 311 28.54 -3.79 1.08
N GLU A 312 28.62 -4.09 2.38
CA GLU A 312 29.82 -4.57 3.06
C GLU A 312 30.29 -5.94 2.56
N LEU A 313 29.37 -6.70 1.95
CA LEU A 313 29.61 -8.08 1.51
C LEU A 313 29.91 -8.17 0.01
N ILE A 314 29.81 -7.05 -0.73
CA ILE A 314 29.98 -7.04 -2.19
C ILE A 314 31.16 -6.15 -2.54
N ASN A 315 32.19 -6.75 -3.11
CA ASN A 315 33.43 -6.06 -3.45
C ASN A 315 33.17 -4.81 -4.33
N GLY A 316 33.76 -3.70 -3.90
CA GLY A 316 33.73 -2.41 -4.60
C GLY A 316 32.35 -1.77 -4.78
N ILE A 317 31.42 -2.12 -3.90
CA ILE A 317 30.23 -1.33 -3.62
C ILE A 317 30.43 -0.64 -2.26
N THR A 318 30.20 0.68 -2.20
CA THR A 318 30.48 1.49 -1.00
C THR A 318 29.23 1.93 -0.25
N SER A 319 28.04 1.59 -0.75
CA SER A 319 26.79 1.97 -0.10
C SER A 319 25.63 1.06 -0.47
N GLN A 320 24.66 0.93 0.43
CA GLN A 320 23.44 0.16 0.17
C GLN A 320 22.63 0.69 -1.02
N ARG A 321 22.74 2.00 -1.28
CA ARG A 321 22.14 2.62 -2.46
C ARG A 321 22.72 2.08 -3.77
N GLN A 322 24.03 1.88 -3.83
CA GLN A 322 24.67 1.27 -5.00
C GLN A 322 24.26 -0.20 -5.15
N VAL A 323 24.12 -0.96 -4.05
CA VAL A 323 23.57 -2.32 -4.11
C VAL A 323 22.19 -2.31 -4.75
N ALA A 324 21.29 -1.43 -4.30
CA ALA A 324 19.95 -1.30 -4.86
C ALA A 324 19.96 -0.99 -6.36
N TYR A 325 20.84 -0.10 -6.83
CA TYR A 325 20.94 0.25 -8.25
C TYR A 325 21.43 -0.90 -9.12
N HIS A 326 22.46 -1.63 -8.68
CA HIS A 326 22.98 -2.75 -9.44
C HIS A 326 22.08 -3.99 -9.35
N THR A 327 21.36 -4.16 -8.23
CA THR A 327 20.31 -5.18 -8.10
C THR A 327 19.17 -4.91 -9.07
N ASN A 328 18.68 -3.67 -9.15
CA ASN A 328 17.68 -3.28 -10.14
C ASN A 328 18.20 -3.47 -11.57
N ALA A 329 19.46 -3.12 -11.85
CA ALA A 329 20.07 -3.37 -13.15
C ALA A 329 20.09 -4.87 -13.52
N ALA A 330 20.40 -5.76 -12.56
CA ALA A 330 20.33 -7.20 -12.76
C ALA A 330 18.89 -7.69 -13.01
N GLN A 331 17.89 -7.08 -12.36
CA GLN A 331 16.48 -7.35 -12.62
C GLN A 331 16.05 -6.90 -14.03
N CYS A 332 16.47 -5.72 -14.48
CA CYS A 332 16.16 -5.20 -15.82
C CYS A 332 16.71 -6.11 -16.94
N LEU A 333 17.84 -6.79 -16.70
CA LEU A 333 18.41 -7.80 -17.61
C LEU A 333 17.77 -9.20 -17.45
N GLY A 334 16.84 -9.36 -16.51
CA GLY A 334 16.18 -10.63 -16.20
C GLY A 334 17.06 -11.66 -15.48
N LEU A 335 18.16 -11.23 -14.87
CA LEU A 335 19.12 -12.09 -14.15
C LEU A 335 18.63 -12.38 -12.71
N LEU A 336 17.88 -11.44 -12.14
CA LEU A 336 17.18 -11.58 -10.86
C LEU A 336 15.68 -11.36 -11.06
N SER A 337 14.88 -12.04 -10.24
CA SER A 337 13.44 -11.77 -10.14
C SER A 337 13.16 -10.48 -9.37
N SER A 338 11.91 -10.04 -9.36
CA SER A 338 11.43 -8.94 -8.51
C SER A 338 11.62 -9.19 -7.01
N SER A 339 11.69 -10.46 -6.59
CA SER A 339 12.00 -10.87 -5.21
C SER A 339 13.49 -11.08 -4.94
N ASN A 340 14.38 -10.66 -5.86
CA ASN A 340 15.83 -10.80 -5.77
C ASN A 340 16.31 -12.27 -5.72
N THR A 341 15.50 -13.20 -6.24
CA THR A 341 15.92 -14.59 -6.43
C THR A 341 16.60 -14.74 -7.79
N VAL A 342 17.67 -15.53 -7.87
CA VAL A 342 18.39 -15.74 -9.13
C VAL A 342 17.53 -16.50 -10.13
N THR A 343 17.41 -15.97 -11.35
CA THR A 343 16.72 -16.64 -12.46
C THR A 343 17.60 -17.69 -13.11
N ILE A 344 17.04 -18.48 -14.03
CA ILE A 344 17.85 -19.39 -14.88
C ILE A 344 18.91 -18.58 -15.64
N ALA A 345 18.54 -17.41 -16.17
CA ALA A 345 19.48 -16.54 -16.88
C ALA A 345 20.63 -16.05 -15.97
N GLY A 346 20.32 -15.68 -14.72
CA GLY A 346 21.36 -15.32 -13.74
C GLY A 346 22.33 -16.47 -13.45
N ARG A 347 21.83 -17.71 -13.35
CA ARG A 347 22.69 -18.90 -13.16
C ARG A 347 23.56 -19.18 -14.37
N VAL A 348 23.01 -19.04 -15.58
CA VAL A 348 23.76 -19.21 -16.83
C VAL A 348 24.87 -18.17 -16.94
N LEU A 349 24.64 -16.92 -16.54
CA LEU A 349 25.66 -15.88 -16.48
C LEU A 349 26.80 -16.28 -15.52
N ALA A 350 26.46 -16.74 -14.32
CA ALA A 350 27.44 -17.14 -13.30
C ALA A 350 28.29 -18.34 -13.73
N GLN A 351 27.73 -19.23 -14.56
CA GLN A 351 28.44 -20.40 -15.10
C GLN A 351 29.38 -20.09 -16.27
N LYS A 352 29.43 -18.85 -16.78
CA LYS A 352 30.34 -18.50 -17.87
C LYS A 352 31.78 -18.50 -17.37
N ASN A 353 32.66 -19.19 -18.10
CA ASN A 353 34.05 -19.46 -17.70
C ASN A 353 34.96 -18.24 -17.65
N ASN A 354 34.60 -17.13 -18.30
CA ASN A 354 35.42 -15.93 -18.34
C ASN A 354 34.57 -14.67 -18.60
N ARG A 355 35.20 -13.50 -18.44
CA ARG A 355 34.53 -12.20 -18.56
C ARG A 355 33.98 -11.96 -19.97
N THR A 356 34.74 -12.29 -21.01
CA THR A 356 34.27 -12.17 -22.40
C THR A 356 32.95 -12.92 -22.64
N ALA A 357 32.84 -14.16 -22.16
CA ALA A 357 31.64 -14.97 -22.29
C ALA A 357 30.46 -14.42 -21.45
N GLN A 358 30.75 -13.79 -20.30
CA GLN A 358 29.74 -13.07 -19.52
C GLN A 358 29.22 -11.85 -20.29
N TYR A 359 30.10 -11.03 -20.88
CA TYR A 359 29.71 -9.87 -21.67
C TYR A 359 28.94 -10.24 -22.94
N GLN A 360 29.33 -11.31 -23.65
CA GLN A 360 28.55 -11.84 -24.78
C GLN A 360 27.13 -12.20 -24.36
N TYR A 361 26.98 -12.89 -23.23
CA TYR A 361 25.67 -13.24 -22.71
C TYR A 361 24.87 -12.00 -22.29
N LEU A 362 25.52 -11.00 -21.67
CA LEU A 362 24.87 -9.74 -21.32
C LEU A 362 24.42 -8.94 -22.55
N ALA A 363 25.12 -9.02 -23.68
CA ALA A 363 24.68 -8.39 -24.93
C ALA A 363 23.36 -9.02 -25.42
N GLU A 364 23.25 -10.34 -25.41
CA GLU A 364 22.00 -11.06 -25.73
C GLU A 364 20.87 -10.69 -24.73
N ARG A 365 21.21 -10.56 -23.44
CA ARG A 365 20.25 -10.12 -22.40
C ARG A 365 19.82 -8.67 -22.56
N PHE A 366 20.70 -7.80 -23.02
CA PHE A 366 20.38 -6.41 -23.32
C PHE A 366 19.36 -6.35 -24.46
N GLU A 367 19.64 -7.00 -25.58
CA GLU A 367 18.76 -7.00 -26.76
C GLU A 367 17.37 -7.57 -26.44
N SER A 368 17.30 -8.59 -25.57
CA SER A 368 16.04 -9.22 -25.14
C SER A 368 15.37 -8.57 -23.92
N SER A 369 15.96 -7.51 -23.35
CA SER A 369 15.37 -6.77 -22.23
C SER A 369 14.29 -5.79 -22.69
N ASP A 370 13.37 -5.42 -21.78
CA ASP A 370 12.31 -4.44 -22.06
C ASP A 370 12.89 -3.11 -22.58
N PHE A 371 13.97 -2.61 -21.95
CA PHE A 371 14.58 -1.35 -22.32
C PHE A 371 15.41 -1.45 -23.61
N GLY A 372 16.14 -2.55 -23.81
CA GLY A 372 16.97 -2.74 -25.00
C GLY A 372 16.13 -2.95 -26.24
N TRP A 373 15.11 -3.81 -26.17
CA TRP A 373 14.15 -3.99 -27.26
C TRP A 373 13.44 -2.68 -27.64
N ALA A 374 12.99 -1.93 -26.64
CA ALA A 374 12.33 -0.64 -26.88
C ALA A 374 13.27 0.40 -27.50
N TRP A 375 14.54 0.44 -27.08
CA TRP A 375 15.52 1.36 -27.64
C TRP A 375 15.86 1.01 -29.08
N MET A 376 16.13 -0.27 -29.38
CA MET A 376 16.37 -0.75 -30.75
C MET A 376 15.18 -0.47 -31.67
N LYS A 377 13.95 -0.76 -31.21
CA LYS A 377 12.73 -0.47 -31.96
C LYS A 377 12.53 1.02 -32.22
N TRP A 378 12.82 1.88 -31.25
CA TRP A 378 12.74 3.33 -31.41
C TRP A 378 13.80 3.86 -32.39
N ALA A 379 15.03 3.32 -32.33
CA ALA A 379 16.11 3.67 -33.23
C ALA A 379 15.97 3.05 -34.63
N GLY A 380 15.05 2.09 -34.81
CA GLY A 380 14.82 1.42 -36.10
C GLY A 380 15.88 0.36 -36.43
N VAL A 381 16.57 -0.19 -35.43
CA VAL A 381 17.62 -1.20 -35.59
C VAL A 381 17.20 -2.55 -34.99
N THR A 382 17.86 -3.64 -35.41
CA THR A 382 17.57 -5.01 -34.92
C THR A 382 18.64 -5.57 -33.99
N SER A 383 19.82 -4.94 -33.92
CA SER A 383 20.92 -5.34 -33.05
C SER A 383 21.49 -4.17 -32.26
N ILE A 384 22.05 -4.46 -31.08
CA ILE A 384 22.81 -3.50 -30.26
C ILE A 384 24.06 -2.96 -30.98
N ARG A 385 24.56 -3.66 -32.00
CA ARG A 385 25.72 -3.21 -32.80
C ARG A 385 25.44 -1.93 -33.56
N ASP A 386 24.21 -1.80 -34.03
CA ASP A 386 23.75 -0.68 -34.83
C ASP A 386 23.14 0.43 -33.97
N LEU A 387 23.04 0.23 -32.65
CA LEU A 387 22.62 1.28 -31.73
C LEU A 387 23.73 2.33 -31.57
N GLU A 388 23.35 3.59 -31.78
CA GLU A 388 24.20 4.73 -31.47
C GLU A 388 24.13 5.03 -29.96
N PRO A 389 25.22 4.86 -29.18
CA PRO A 389 25.18 5.06 -27.73
C PRO A 389 24.82 6.50 -27.31
N GLU A 390 25.09 7.49 -28.17
CA GLU A 390 24.77 8.91 -27.93
C GLU A 390 23.27 9.19 -28.01
N SER A 391 22.50 8.35 -28.72
CA SER A 391 21.04 8.47 -28.80
C SER A 391 20.30 8.13 -27.50
N ALA A 392 21.00 7.57 -26.50
CA ALA A 392 20.42 7.10 -25.25
C ALA A 392 19.64 8.19 -24.50
N GLU A 393 20.13 9.43 -24.48
CA GLU A 393 19.45 10.52 -23.78
C GLU A 393 18.14 10.90 -24.47
N GLN A 394 18.13 10.92 -25.80
CA GLN A 394 16.93 11.21 -26.57
C GLN A 394 15.89 10.09 -26.39
N PHE A 395 16.31 8.83 -26.48
CA PHE A 395 15.46 7.68 -26.20
C PHE A 395 14.83 7.77 -24.80
N VAL A 396 15.63 8.03 -23.76
CA VAL A 396 15.11 8.13 -22.37
C VAL A 396 14.12 9.29 -22.23
N LYS A 397 14.38 10.44 -22.85
CA LYS A 397 13.45 11.59 -22.81
C LYS A 397 12.13 11.31 -23.53
N GLU A 398 12.18 10.68 -24.69
CA GLU A 398 10.99 10.47 -25.52
C GLU A 398 10.17 9.24 -25.08
N ARG A 399 10.83 8.20 -24.57
CA ARG A 399 10.24 6.88 -24.40
C ARG A 399 10.15 6.40 -22.97
N VAL A 400 10.86 6.99 -22.01
CA VAL A 400 10.82 6.52 -20.62
C VAL A 400 9.95 7.46 -19.76
N ARG A 401 8.91 6.90 -19.14
CA ARG A 401 7.97 7.66 -18.28
C ARG A 401 8.25 7.40 -16.79
N GLY A 402 7.76 8.29 -15.92
CA GLY A 402 7.96 8.20 -14.47
C GLY A 402 9.34 8.67 -13.97
N LEU A 403 10.05 9.50 -14.74
CA LEU A 403 11.38 10.04 -14.38
C LEU A 403 11.34 11.53 -14.02
N LYS A 404 12.01 11.87 -12.91
CA LYS A 404 12.45 13.24 -12.64
C LYS A 404 13.58 13.64 -13.59
N ARG A 405 13.68 14.93 -13.93
CA ARG A 405 14.70 15.46 -14.86
C ARG A 405 16.14 15.01 -14.55
N THR A 406 16.53 14.94 -13.28
CA THR A 406 17.88 14.50 -12.87
C THR A 406 18.12 12.99 -13.03
N SER A 407 17.06 12.18 -13.11
CA SER A 407 17.15 10.74 -13.33
C SER A 407 17.32 10.38 -14.81
N VAL A 408 16.87 11.24 -15.73
CA VAL A 408 17.03 11.07 -17.18
C VAL A 408 18.50 10.93 -17.54
N ALA A 409 19.33 11.92 -17.18
CA ALA A 409 20.75 11.94 -17.51
C ALA A 409 21.51 10.71 -16.96
N ARG A 410 21.19 10.27 -15.73
CA ARG A 410 21.84 9.09 -15.13
C ARG A 410 21.50 7.78 -15.85
N ARG A 411 20.23 7.62 -16.22
CA ARG A 411 19.77 6.43 -16.96
C ARG A 411 20.31 6.41 -18.38
N ALA A 412 20.29 7.56 -19.05
CA ALA A 412 20.91 7.73 -20.36
C ALA A 412 22.40 7.40 -20.34
N SER A 413 23.14 7.91 -19.37
CA SER A 413 24.56 7.59 -19.19
C SER A 413 24.80 6.09 -18.94
N SER A 414 23.92 5.43 -18.18
CA SER A 414 24.01 3.98 -17.95
C SER A 414 23.79 3.19 -19.24
N LEU A 415 22.73 3.51 -19.98
CA LEU A 415 22.40 2.86 -21.26
C LEU A 415 23.49 3.09 -22.32
N SER A 416 23.96 4.33 -22.45
CA SER A 416 25.04 4.70 -23.35
C SER A 416 26.31 3.90 -23.05
N SER A 417 26.74 3.88 -21.79
CA SER A 417 27.90 3.11 -21.36
C SER A 417 27.75 1.61 -21.63
N TRP A 418 26.56 1.05 -21.39
CA TRP A 418 26.31 -0.36 -21.66
C TRP A 418 26.34 -0.68 -23.15
N ALA A 419 25.69 0.12 -23.99
CA ALA A 419 25.69 -0.07 -25.44
C ALA A 419 27.10 0.04 -26.03
N SER A 420 27.88 1.04 -25.60
CA SER A 420 29.28 1.20 -26.03
C SER A 420 30.15 -0.01 -25.74
N ILE A 421 29.96 -0.66 -24.60
CA ILE A 421 30.74 -1.85 -24.23
C ILE A 421 30.16 -3.10 -24.90
N LEU A 422 28.86 -3.36 -24.76
CA LEU A 422 28.23 -4.61 -25.16
C LEU A 422 28.17 -4.81 -26.68
N ARG A 423 28.19 -3.72 -27.48
CA ARG A 423 28.26 -3.84 -28.95
C ARG A 423 29.51 -4.58 -29.44
N GLU A 424 30.62 -4.52 -28.70
CA GLU A 424 31.86 -5.22 -29.04
C GLU A 424 31.78 -6.73 -28.79
N TYR A 425 30.79 -7.17 -27.99
CA TYR A 425 30.58 -8.56 -27.60
C TYR A 425 29.32 -9.18 -28.22
N SER A 426 28.54 -8.40 -28.97
CA SER A 426 27.34 -8.88 -29.65
C SER A 426 27.71 -9.88 -30.75
N ARG A 427 26.94 -10.97 -30.84
CA ARG A 427 27.07 -11.97 -31.89
C ARG A 427 26.40 -11.47 -33.17
N GLN A 428 27.00 -11.82 -34.31
CA GLN A 428 26.37 -11.59 -35.59
C GLN A 428 25.29 -12.66 -35.77
N TYR A 429 24.03 -12.24 -35.76
CA TYR A 429 22.96 -13.06 -36.28
C TYR A 429 22.93 -12.80 -37.78
N ASP A 430 23.35 -13.78 -38.58
CA ASP A 430 22.99 -13.77 -39.99
C ASP A 430 21.47 -13.97 -40.01
N ASP A 431 20.75 -12.93 -40.41
CA ASP A 431 19.34 -13.06 -40.81
C ASP A 431 19.34 -14.06 -41.97
N GLY A 432 19.06 -15.33 -41.66
CA GLY A 432 18.85 -16.35 -42.67
C GLY A 432 17.77 -15.84 -43.62
N GLU A 433 18.16 -15.58 -44.86
CA GLU A 433 17.23 -15.36 -45.96
C GLU A 433 16.21 -16.50 -45.95
N ASN A 434 14.94 -16.13 -45.78
CA ASN A 434 13.73 -16.87 -46.12
C ASN A 434 13.59 -18.31 -45.59
N LEU A 435 12.56 -18.53 -44.78
CA LEU A 435 11.62 -19.64 -44.98
C LEU A 435 10.21 -19.25 -44.53
#